data_AF-A0A970VUF3-F1
#
_entry.id   AF-A0A970VUF3-F1
#
_cell.length_a   1.000
_cell.length_b   1.000
_cell.length_c   1.000
_cell.angle_alpha   90.00
_cell.angle_beta   90.00
_cell.angle_gamma   90.00
#
_symmetry.space_group_name_H-M   'P 1'
#
loop_
_entity.id
_entity.type
_entity.pdbx_description
1 polymer ?
#
loop_
_entity_poly.entity_id
_entity_poly.type
_entity_poly.pdbx_seq_one_letter_code
_entity_poly.pdbx_strand_id
1 'polypeptide(L)'
;MEPKVWREMGLSDEEYERIIKLIGREPNFLEVGIFSVMWSEHCSYKTSKPLLKKFPTEGPQVLQGPGENAGIVDIGDNLALVFKMESHNHPSAIEPYQGAATGVGGILRDVFTMGARPIAILDALRFGPLTEENNKYLLSGVVGGIGGYGNSVGIPTVGGDVYFHSSYSGNPLVNAMAVGLLEHKDIAKGVATGIGNPVMVVGAKTGRDGIHGATFASVELSEESESKRSAVQVGDPFMEKLLMEACLELIQKGAIVGIQDMGAAGLTSSSSEMASRGNSGIEMELSLVPCRETGMTPYEIMLSESQERMLIVPKAGREKEVEEVFARWGLEATVVGRVTDDGMLRLLDKGQVVAEIPVKALTDEAPVYHRPSKEPAYYRELKSVDLGNIKMKEPAGDILLKLLANPTIASKEWIYRQYDHQVGTNTVVVPGGDAAVLRIRGTSKGVAMTTDCNSRYVYLDPYIGGMLAVVEAAQNIVCVGAKPLAITDCLNFGNPEKPEIFWQLEQACAGVAEACRALNTPVTGGNVSLYNETSGKAINPTPMIGMVGLLEDLSLVLKNQIRSPGEQLYLVGEPEGELAGSEYLAMVEQ
;
A
#
# COMPACT_ATOMS: atom_id res chain seq x y z
N MET A 1 -21.24 -3.97 -29.89
CA MET A 1 -20.68 -2.76 -29.22
C MET A 1 -20.05 -1.89 -30.32
N GLU A 2 -20.06 -0.55 -30.22
CA GLU A 2 -19.29 0.25 -31.19
C GLU A 2 -17.82 -0.20 -31.16
N PRO A 3 -17.15 -0.40 -32.30
CA PRO A 3 -15.75 -0.77 -32.31
C PRO A 3 -14.97 0.35 -31.62
N LYS A 4 -14.33 0.04 -30.48
CA LYS A 4 -13.35 0.82 -29.68
C LYS A 4 -13.70 1.10 -28.20
N VAL A 5 -14.89 0.76 -27.69
CA VAL A 5 -15.25 1.04 -26.28
C VAL A 5 -14.25 0.43 -25.27
N TRP A 6 -13.75 -0.78 -25.51
CA TRP A 6 -12.76 -1.41 -24.62
C TRP A 6 -11.44 -0.63 -24.56
N ARG A 7 -11.03 0.02 -25.65
CA ARG A 7 -9.81 0.84 -25.69
C ARG A 7 -9.97 2.10 -24.85
N GLU A 8 -11.13 2.74 -24.93
CA GLU A 8 -11.45 3.90 -24.09
C GLU A 8 -11.47 3.53 -22.60
N MET A 9 -11.84 2.29 -22.28
CA MET A 9 -11.81 1.78 -20.92
C MET A 9 -10.41 1.37 -20.45
N GLY A 10 -9.41 1.24 -21.34
CA GLY A 10 -8.02 0.89 -20.98
C GLY A 10 -7.56 -0.51 -21.40
N LEU A 11 -8.36 -1.27 -22.16
CA LEU A 11 -7.98 -2.58 -22.69
C LEU A 11 -7.35 -2.46 -24.09
N SER A 12 -6.32 -3.25 -24.35
CA SER A 12 -5.79 -3.47 -25.70
C SER A 12 -6.72 -4.37 -26.52
N ASP A 13 -6.54 -4.37 -27.85
CA ASP A 13 -7.28 -5.30 -28.73
C ASP A 13 -6.96 -6.76 -28.42
N GLU A 14 -5.70 -7.05 -28.10
CA GLU A 14 -5.25 -8.40 -27.74
C GLU A 14 -5.90 -8.89 -26.44
N GLU A 15 -6.00 -8.01 -25.44
CA GLU A 15 -6.72 -8.29 -24.19
C GLU A 15 -8.21 -8.53 -24.46
N TYR A 16 -8.86 -7.70 -25.27
CA TYR A 16 -10.26 -7.88 -25.63
C TYR A 16 -10.53 -9.20 -26.38
N GLU A 17 -9.68 -9.55 -27.35
CA GLU A 17 -9.76 -10.84 -28.03
C GLU A 17 -9.55 -12.03 -27.09
N ARG A 18 -8.65 -11.90 -26.11
CA ARG A 18 -8.44 -12.91 -25.07
C ARG A 18 -9.68 -13.05 -24.19
N ILE A 19 -10.31 -11.95 -23.80
CA ILE A 19 -11.57 -11.95 -23.02
C ILE A 19 -12.65 -12.75 -23.77
N ILE A 20 -12.86 -12.48 -25.06
CA ILE A 20 -13.84 -13.21 -25.88
C ILE A 20 -13.57 -14.72 -25.86
N LYS A 21 -12.29 -15.12 -25.98
CA LYS A 21 -11.89 -16.54 -25.94
C LYS A 21 -12.15 -17.17 -24.58
N LEU A 22 -11.88 -16.45 -23.48
CA LEU A 22 -12.08 -16.95 -22.11
C LEU A 22 -13.55 -17.12 -21.75
N ILE A 23 -14.42 -16.18 -22.17
CA ILE A 23 -15.84 -16.25 -21.85
C ILE A 23 -16.68 -16.97 -22.92
N GLY A 24 -16.12 -17.22 -24.11
CA GLY A 24 -16.75 -17.93 -25.21
C GLY A 24 -17.82 -17.13 -25.98
N ARG A 25 -17.94 -15.83 -25.75
CA ARG A 25 -18.89 -14.90 -26.39
C ARG A 25 -18.38 -13.46 -26.35
N GLU A 26 -19.09 -12.54 -26.98
CA GLU A 26 -18.80 -11.11 -26.79
C GLU A 26 -19.22 -10.66 -25.37
N PRO A 27 -18.36 -9.92 -24.66
CA PRO A 27 -18.72 -9.32 -23.37
C PRO A 27 -19.66 -8.13 -23.57
N ASN A 28 -20.59 -7.94 -22.64
CA ASN A 28 -21.43 -6.74 -22.61
C ASN A 28 -20.68 -5.54 -21.98
N PHE A 29 -21.31 -4.36 -21.97
CA PHE A 29 -20.68 -3.12 -21.47
C PHE A 29 -20.18 -3.21 -20.02
N LEU A 30 -20.98 -3.82 -19.13
CA LEU A 30 -20.60 -4.05 -17.74
C LEU A 30 -19.41 -5.00 -17.64
N GLU A 31 -19.44 -6.09 -18.39
CA GLU A 31 -18.37 -7.09 -18.38
C GLU A 31 -17.05 -6.51 -18.90
N VAL A 32 -17.07 -5.69 -19.96
CA VAL A 32 -15.88 -4.98 -20.45
C VAL A 32 -15.32 -4.04 -19.38
N GLY A 33 -16.18 -3.31 -18.66
CA GLY A 33 -15.75 -2.47 -17.54
C GLY A 33 -15.08 -3.26 -16.42
N ILE A 34 -15.70 -4.36 -16.01
CA ILE A 34 -15.19 -5.29 -15.00
C ILE A 34 -13.82 -5.84 -15.41
N PHE A 35 -13.67 -6.35 -16.63
CA PHE A 35 -12.39 -6.84 -17.13
C PHE A 35 -11.35 -5.72 -17.19
N SER A 36 -11.73 -4.51 -17.60
CA SER A 36 -10.80 -3.39 -17.72
C SER A 36 -10.13 -3.02 -16.39
N VAL A 37 -10.91 -2.97 -15.32
CA VAL A 37 -10.35 -2.69 -13.99
C VAL A 37 -9.58 -3.87 -13.42
N MET A 38 -10.10 -5.10 -13.55
CA MET A 38 -9.42 -6.30 -13.02
C MET A 38 -8.11 -6.61 -13.74
N TRP A 39 -8.01 -6.31 -15.04
CA TRP A 39 -6.79 -6.48 -15.84
C TRP A 39 -5.96 -5.19 -15.96
N SER A 40 -6.27 -4.15 -15.18
CA SER A 40 -5.40 -2.99 -15.03
C SER A 40 -4.06 -3.39 -14.38
N GLU A 41 -3.02 -2.59 -14.56
CA GLU A 41 -1.73 -2.87 -13.89
C GLU A 41 -1.89 -2.83 -12.37
N HIS A 42 -2.73 -1.91 -11.87
CA HIS A 42 -3.00 -1.73 -10.44
C HIS A 42 -3.60 -2.98 -9.76
N CYS A 43 -4.54 -3.66 -10.41
CA CYS A 43 -5.18 -4.85 -9.82
C CYS A 43 -4.44 -6.17 -10.17
N SER A 44 -3.98 -6.32 -11.41
CA SER A 44 -3.43 -7.60 -11.89
C SER A 44 -1.92 -7.76 -11.70
N TYR A 45 -1.21 -6.65 -11.51
CA TYR A 45 0.25 -6.61 -11.48
C TYR A 45 0.88 -7.23 -12.73
N LYS A 46 0.19 -7.16 -13.88
CA LYS A 46 0.53 -7.92 -15.11
C LYS A 46 1.96 -7.74 -15.58
N THR A 47 2.60 -6.59 -15.32
CA THR A 47 4.00 -6.34 -15.67
C THR A 47 4.98 -6.69 -14.56
N SER A 48 4.61 -6.51 -13.29
CA SER A 48 5.50 -6.70 -12.14
C SER A 48 5.46 -8.12 -11.55
N LYS A 49 4.36 -8.87 -11.72
CA LYS A 49 4.15 -10.23 -11.20
C LYS A 49 5.31 -11.21 -11.46
N PRO A 50 5.98 -11.24 -12.63
CA PRO A 50 7.16 -12.08 -12.84
C PRO A 50 8.35 -11.74 -11.94
N LEU A 51 8.51 -10.47 -11.59
CA LEU A 51 9.60 -10.00 -10.73
C LEU A 51 9.29 -10.28 -9.27
N LEU A 52 8.05 -10.04 -8.83
CA LEU A 52 7.60 -10.29 -7.45
C LEU A 52 7.76 -11.76 -7.04
N LYS A 53 7.61 -12.71 -7.98
CA LYS A 53 7.86 -14.15 -7.74
C LYS A 53 9.30 -14.47 -7.34
N LYS A 54 10.25 -13.54 -7.52
CA LYS A 54 11.65 -13.72 -7.11
C LYS A 54 11.86 -13.42 -5.62
N PHE A 55 10.93 -12.73 -4.95
CA PHE A 55 11.05 -12.39 -3.54
C PHE A 55 11.01 -13.64 -2.65
N PRO A 56 11.83 -13.70 -1.58
CA PRO A 56 11.67 -14.72 -0.55
C PRO A 56 10.41 -14.41 0.27
N THR A 57 9.39 -15.26 0.21
CA THR A 57 8.10 -15.07 0.89
C THR A 57 7.88 -16.06 2.03
N GLU A 58 8.81 -16.99 2.23
CA GLU A 58 8.73 -18.04 3.25
C GLU A 58 9.71 -17.75 4.38
N GLY A 59 9.32 -18.09 5.61
CA GLY A 59 10.15 -18.01 6.80
C GLY A 59 9.40 -18.58 8.00
N PRO A 60 10.09 -19.03 9.06
CA PRO A 60 9.44 -19.66 10.22
C PRO A 60 8.49 -18.72 10.96
N GLN A 61 8.70 -17.41 10.85
CA GLN A 61 7.85 -16.38 11.42
C GLN A 61 6.65 -16.01 10.52
N VAL A 62 6.56 -16.47 9.28
CA VAL A 62 5.47 -16.08 8.37
C VAL A 62 4.26 -16.98 8.58
N LEU A 63 3.14 -16.40 9.06
CA LEU A 63 1.85 -17.09 9.16
C LEU A 63 1.02 -16.96 7.88
N GLN A 64 1.16 -15.83 7.20
CA GLN A 64 0.51 -15.55 5.92
C GLN A 64 1.43 -14.66 5.09
N GLY A 65 1.89 -15.17 3.94
CA GLY A 65 2.63 -14.40 2.94
C GLY A 65 1.69 -13.72 1.93
N PRO A 66 2.22 -13.29 0.77
CA PRO A 66 1.43 -12.63 -0.27
C PRO A 66 0.23 -13.45 -0.75
N GLY A 67 -0.90 -12.78 -1.03
CA GLY A 67 -2.13 -13.38 -1.57
C GLY A 67 -3.40 -13.08 -0.77
N GLU A 68 -3.25 -12.60 0.46
CA GLU A 68 -4.33 -11.97 1.24
C GLU A 68 -4.10 -10.45 1.30
N ASN A 69 -5.01 -9.72 1.94
CA ASN A 69 -5.00 -8.25 1.93
C ASN A 69 -3.81 -7.68 2.69
N ALA A 70 -3.24 -8.40 3.66
CA ALA A 70 -2.00 -8.03 4.34
C ALA A 70 -1.22 -9.27 4.79
N GLY A 71 0.09 -9.08 4.98
CA GLY A 71 0.99 -10.13 5.47
C GLY A 71 0.90 -10.30 6.99
N ILE A 72 1.11 -11.53 7.47
CA ILE A 72 1.06 -11.86 8.91
C ILE A 72 2.35 -12.54 9.36
N VAL A 73 2.97 -12.01 10.43
CA VAL A 73 4.11 -12.62 11.10
C VAL A 73 3.84 -12.96 12.56
N ASP A 74 4.28 -14.14 12.98
CA ASP A 74 4.24 -14.60 14.36
C ASP A 74 5.27 -13.84 15.20
N ILE A 75 4.82 -13.44 16.39
CA ILE A 75 5.66 -12.81 17.42
C ILE A 75 5.65 -13.62 18.72
N GLY A 76 5.21 -14.87 18.67
CA GLY A 76 5.10 -15.79 19.80
C GLY A 76 3.90 -15.51 20.70
N ASP A 77 3.68 -16.37 21.70
CA ASP A 77 2.55 -16.31 22.65
C ASP A 77 1.17 -16.29 22.00
N ASN A 78 1.02 -16.94 20.84
CA ASN A 78 -0.18 -16.89 19.98
C ASN A 78 -0.55 -15.47 19.53
N LEU A 79 0.40 -14.54 19.49
CA LEU A 79 0.23 -13.20 18.96
C LEU A 79 0.88 -13.09 17.59
N ALA A 80 0.34 -12.23 16.74
CA ALA A 80 0.90 -11.95 15.43
C ALA A 80 0.76 -10.48 15.05
N LEU A 81 1.67 -10.00 14.21
CA LEU A 81 1.58 -8.70 13.55
C LEU A 81 1.02 -8.87 12.14
N VAL A 82 0.10 -8.00 11.79
CA VAL A 82 -0.41 -7.84 10.43
C VAL A 82 0.07 -6.51 9.90
N PHE A 83 0.65 -6.47 8.72
CA PHE A 83 1.12 -5.21 8.16
C PHE A 83 1.21 -5.25 6.64
N LYS A 84 1.04 -4.07 6.05
CA LYS A 84 1.13 -3.80 4.62
C LYS A 84 1.47 -2.33 4.42
N MET A 85 2.06 -2.02 3.26
CA MET A 85 2.21 -0.67 2.76
C MET A 85 1.55 -0.53 1.39
N GLU A 86 0.84 0.58 1.18
CA GLU A 86 0.20 0.96 -0.07
C GLU A 86 0.66 2.34 -0.56
N SER A 87 0.30 2.70 -1.78
CA SER A 87 0.58 4.00 -2.39
C SER A 87 -0.70 4.70 -2.81
N HIS A 88 -0.75 6.02 -2.65
CA HIS A 88 -1.84 6.87 -3.14
C HIS A 88 -1.29 8.08 -3.92
N ASN A 89 -0.31 7.82 -4.79
CA ASN A 89 0.50 8.83 -5.48
C ASN A 89 -0.34 9.74 -6.40
N HIS A 90 -1.00 9.15 -7.40
CA HIS A 90 -1.76 9.90 -8.41
C HIS A 90 -2.90 10.73 -7.81
N PRO A 91 -3.74 10.19 -6.89
CA PRO A 91 -4.76 11.00 -6.22
C PRO A 91 -4.15 12.15 -5.40
N SER A 92 -3.05 11.90 -4.69
CA SER A 92 -2.38 12.91 -3.86
C SER A 92 -1.69 14.00 -4.68
N ALA A 93 -1.29 13.72 -5.92
CA ALA A 93 -0.77 14.73 -6.84
C ALA A 93 -1.84 15.77 -7.24
N ILE A 94 -3.12 15.36 -7.29
CA ILE A 94 -4.25 16.20 -7.72
C ILE A 94 -4.93 16.87 -6.52
N GLU A 95 -5.25 16.09 -5.49
CA GLU A 95 -5.91 16.54 -4.27
C GLU A 95 -5.15 15.96 -3.07
N PRO A 96 -4.14 16.69 -2.54
CA PRO A 96 -3.17 16.10 -1.61
C PRO A 96 -3.78 15.71 -0.26
N TYR A 97 -4.80 16.42 0.21
CA TYR A 97 -5.42 16.10 1.50
C TYR A 97 -6.24 14.82 1.40
N GLN A 98 -7.17 14.77 0.45
CA GLN A 98 -8.07 13.64 0.28
C GLN A 98 -7.34 12.42 -0.24
N GLY A 99 -6.41 12.60 -1.19
CA GLY A 99 -5.57 11.51 -1.69
C GLY A 99 -4.79 10.82 -0.57
N ALA A 100 -4.20 11.58 0.35
CA ALA A 100 -3.45 10.99 1.46
C ALA A 100 -4.38 10.39 2.54
N ALA A 101 -5.50 11.05 2.83
CA ALA A 101 -6.48 10.58 3.82
C ALA A 101 -7.10 9.24 3.42
N THR A 102 -7.53 9.08 2.16
CA THR A 102 -8.09 7.81 1.68
C THR A 102 -7.03 6.73 1.55
N GLY A 103 -5.78 7.08 1.27
CA GLY A 103 -4.63 6.16 1.38
C GLY A 103 -4.46 5.58 2.78
N VAL A 104 -4.62 6.40 3.83
CA VAL A 104 -4.62 5.93 5.23
C VAL A 104 -5.84 5.05 5.51
N GLY A 105 -7.02 5.44 5.05
CA GLY A 105 -8.25 4.64 5.21
C GLY A 105 -8.11 3.24 4.60
N GLY A 106 -7.65 3.15 3.35
CA GLY A 106 -7.42 1.90 2.65
C GLY A 106 -6.48 0.95 3.40
N ILE A 107 -5.30 1.43 3.79
CA ILE A 107 -4.31 0.58 4.46
C ILE A 107 -4.75 0.11 5.85
N LEU A 108 -5.58 0.89 6.55
CA LEU A 108 -6.20 0.45 7.80
C LEU A 108 -7.20 -0.69 7.55
N ARG A 109 -8.00 -0.59 6.48
CA ARG A 109 -8.95 -1.64 6.08
C ARG A 109 -8.26 -2.95 5.75
N ASP A 110 -7.16 -2.92 5.01
CA ASP A 110 -6.36 -4.12 4.74
C ASP A 110 -5.98 -4.85 6.04
N VAL A 111 -5.50 -4.12 7.04
CA VAL A 111 -5.04 -4.69 8.31
C VAL A 111 -6.19 -5.28 9.12
N PHE A 112 -7.31 -4.56 9.30
CA PHE A 112 -8.40 -5.08 10.11
C PHE A 112 -9.25 -6.12 9.40
N THR A 113 -9.21 -6.18 8.07
CA THR A 113 -9.80 -7.28 7.28
C THR A 113 -9.17 -8.62 7.65
N MET A 114 -7.89 -8.63 7.99
CA MET A 114 -7.20 -9.83 8.48
C MET A 114 -7.55 -10.18 9.94
N GLY A 115 -8.37 -9.38 10.62
CA GLY A 115 -8.74 -9.54 12.03
C GLY A 115 -7.81 -8.83 13.02
N ALA A 116 -6.81 -8.10 12.53
CA ALA A 116 -5.93 -7.32 13.39
C ALA A 116 -6.49 -5.96 13.75
N ARG A 117 -6.36 -5.59 15.02
CA ARG A 117 -6.57 -4.20 15.41
C ARG A 117 -5.36 -3.38 14.96
N PRO A 118 -5.51 -2.37 14.10
CA PRO A 118 -4.43 -1.44 13.80
C PRO A 118 -3.93 -0.78 15.09
N ILE A 119 -2.61 -0.67 15.22
CA ILE A 119 -1.93 -0.08 16.38
C ILE A 119 -1.00 1.06 15.99
N ALA A 120 -0.62 1.17 14.71
CA ALA A 120 0.29 2.17 14.20
C ALA A 120 0.13 2.40 12.70
N ILE A 121 0.43 3.63 12.28
CA ILE A 121 0.63 4.04 10.90
C ILE A 121 2.06 4.57 10.75
N LEU A 122 2.67 4.35 9.59
CA LEU A 122 3.88 5.04 9.15
C LEU A 122 3.66 5.60 7.75
N ASP A 123 4.24 6.76 7.47
CA ASP A 123 4.15 7.42 6.18
C ASP A 123 5.52 7.54 5.50
N ALA A 124 5.59 7.15 4.24
CA ALA A 124 6.80 7.23 3.45
C ALA A 124 6.58 8.13 2.23
N LEU A 125 7.13 9.34 2.28
CA LEU A 125 6.78 10.46 1.41
C LEU A 125 7.94 10.92 0.54
N ARG A 126 7.66 11.26 -0.71
CA ARG A 126 8.62 11.92 -1.62
C ARG A 126 8.00 13.15 -2.26
N PHE A 127 8.72 14.27 -2.20
CA PHE A 127 8.29 15.53 -2.79
C PHE A 127 9.42 16.22 -3.55
N GLY A 128 9.06 17.19 -4.40
CA GLY A 128 10.01 18.11 -5.00
C GLY A 128 10.60 19.12 -4.00
N PRO A 129 11.58 19.93 -4.41
CA PRO A 129 12.20 20.95 -3.57
C PRO A 129 11.20 21.93 -2.96
N LEU A 130 11.33 22.20 -1.66
CA LEU A 130 10.49 23.15 -0.92
C LEU A 130 10.74 24.63 -1.27
N THR A 131 11.61 24.92 -2.23
CA THR A 131 11.72 26.25 -2.85
C THR A 131 10.57 26.54 -3.81
N GLU A 132 9.83 25.52 -4.23
CA GLU A 132 8.66 25.62 -5.11
C GLU A 132 7.37 25.59 -4.27
N GLU A 133 6.48 26.56 -4.48
CA GLU A 133 5.23 26.68 -3.69
C GLU A 133 4.30 25.47 -3.86
N ASN A 134 4.27 24.86 -5.05
CA ASN A 134 3.46 23.66 -5.28
C ASN A 134 3.90 22.49 -4.39
N ASN A 135 5.20 22.28 -4.19
CA ASN A 135 5.70 21.20 -3.34
C ASN A 135 5.36 21.45 -1.85
N LYS A 136 5.32 22.72 -1.42
CA LYS A 136 4.84 23.07 -0.07
C LYS A 136 3.34 22.78 0.09
N TYR A 137 2.55 23.09 -0.95
CA TYR A 137 1.12 22.78 -0.98
C TYR A 137 0.88 21.26 -0.90
N LEU A 138 1.60 20.47 -1.71
CA LEU A 138 1.52 19.00 -1.70
C LEU A 138 1.91 18.43 -0.33
N LEU A 139 3.07 18.83 0.21
CA LEU A 139 3.51 18.39 1.54
C LEU A 139 2.47 18.72 2.62
N SER A 140 1.98 19.96 2.63
CA SER A 140 1.02 20.41 3.66
C SER A 140 -0.33 19.72 3.55
N GLY A 141 -0.82 19.50 2.32
CA GLY A 141 -2.06 18.77 2.09
C GLY A 141 -1.93 17.31 2.52
N VAL A 142 -0.87 16.62 2.09
CA VAL A 142 -0.64 15.21 2.41
C VAL A 142 -0.50 14.98 3.91
N VAL A 143 0.35 15.76 4.57
CA VAL A 143 0.54 15.66 6.03
C VAL A 143 -0.78 15.97 6.77
N GLY A 144 -1.52 16.98 6.32
CA GLY A 144 -2.85 17.30 6.86
C GLY A 144 -3.85 16.16 6.67
N GLY A 145 -3.85 15.49 5.52
CA GLY A 145 -4.72 14.36 5.21
C GLY A 145 -4.42 13.13 6.05
N ILE A 146 -3.14 12.75 6.16
CA ILE A 146 -2.68 11.63 6.99
C ILE A 146 -3.06 11.86 8.46
N GLY A 147 -2.71 13.04 8.99
CA GLY A 147 -3.06 13.40 10.36
C GLY A 147 -4.57 13.48 10.57
N GLY A 148 -5.30 14.09 9.64
CA GLY A 148 -6.75 14.23 9.70
C GLY A 148 -7.47 12.89 9.80
N TYR A 149 -7.04 11.89 9.02
CA TYR A 149 -7.64 10.56 9.04
C TYR A 149 -7.19 9.73 10.25
N GLY A 150 -5.87 9.56 10.43
CA GLY A 150 -5.30 8.74 11.52
C GLY A 150 -5.73 9.21 12.90
N ASN A 151 -5.69 10.53 13.16
CA ASN A 151 -6.10 11.10 14.44
C ASN A 151 -7.60 10.87 14.72
N SER A 152 -8.44 10.95 13.69
CA SER A 152 -9.90 10.81 13.81
C SER A 152 -10.31 9.35 14.05
N VAL A 153 -9.67 8.40 13.38
CA VAL A 153 -9.86 6.95 13.67
C VAL A 153 -9.30 6.60 15.05
N GLY A 154 -8.30 7.35 15.51
CA GLY A 154 -7.59 7.10 16.75
C GLY A 154 -6.52 6.02 16.60
N ILE A 155 -5.80 6.03 15.48
CA ILE A 155 -4.62 5.19 15.25
C ILE A 155 -3.41 6.11 15.12
N PRO A 156 -2.36 5.93 15.92
CA PRO A 156 -1.23 6.85 15.93
C PRO A 156 -0.35 6.67 14.68
N THR A 157 0.10 7.79 14.09
CA THR A 157 1.19 7.78 13.11
C THR A 157 2.52 7.95 13.86
N VAL A 158 3.32 6.87 13.91
CA VAL A 158 4.41 6.72 14.90
C VAL A 158 5.80 6.87 14.32
N GLY A 159 5.91 6.97 13.00
CA GLY A 159 7.17 7.09 12.28
C GLY A 159 6.91 7.24 10.80
N GLY A 160 7.98 7.28 10.02
CA GLY A 160 7.90 7.51 8.59
C GLY A 160 9.23 7.93 8.02
N ASP A 161 9.24 8.20 6.73
CA ASP A 161 10.40 8.66 5.98
C ASP A 161 10.00 9.73 4.97
N VAL A 162 10.77 10.81 4.87
CA VAL A 162 10.46 11.94 3.98
C VAL A 162 11.72 12.43 3.30
N TYR A 163 11.69 12.41 1.97
CA TYR A 163 12.84 12.74 1.14
C TYR A 163 12.45 13.71 0.02
N PHE A 164 13.32 14.69 -0.26
CA PHE A 164 13.05 15.74 -1.24
C PHE A 164 14.00 15.65 -2.44
N HIS A 165 13.44 15.58 -3.65
CA HIS A 165 14.20 15.56 -4.90
C HIS A 165 13.35 16.05 -6.08
N SER A 166 13.96 16.77 -7.03
CA SER A 166 13.26 17.39 -8.17
C SER A 166 12.51 16.41 -9.06
N SER A 167 12.91 15.14 -9.10
CA SER A 167 12.20 14.08 -9.82
C SER A 167 10.75 13.88 -9.35
N TYR A 168 10.42 14.32 -8.13
CA TYR A 168 9.09 14.14 -7.53
C TYR A 168 8.21 15.39 -7.58
N SER A 169 8.66 16.51 -8.19
CA SER A 169 7.83 17.72 -8.30
C SER A 169 6.55 17.49 -9.11
N GLY A 170 6.61 16.63 -10.15
CA GLY A 170 5.45 16.28 -10.98
C GLY A 170 4.66 15.07 -10.48
N ASN A 171 5.32 14.14 -9.79
CA ASN A 171 4.70 12.96 -9.17
C ASN A 171 5.23 12.83 -7.73
N PRO A 172 4.53 13.39 -6.73
CA PRO A 172 4.84 13.09 -5.35
C PRO A 172 4.54 11.61 -5.06
N LEU A 173 5.28 11.01 -4.14
CA LEU A 173 4.97 9.68 -3.61
C LEU A 173 4.37 9.82 -2.23
N VAL A 174 3.25 9.15 -2.03
CA VAL A 174 2.49 9.14 -0.77
C VAL A 174 2.18 7.69 -0.46
N ASN A 175 3.03 7.09 0.36
CA ASN A 175 2.92 5.69 0.74
C ASN A 175 2.57 5.63 2.22
N ALA A 176 1.61 4.78 2.57
CA ALA A 176 1.17 4.60 3.95
C ALA A 176 1.30 3.13 4.32
N MET A 177 1.91 2.87 5.46
CA MET A 177 2.02 1.55 6.08
C MET A 177 1.14 1.51 7.32
N ALA A 178 0.40 0.43 7.51
CA ALA A 178 -0.29 0.16 8.78
C ALA A 178 0.24 -1.13 9.40
N VAL A 179 0.29 -1.14 10.73
CA VAL A 179 0.65 -2.29 11.54
C VAL A 179 -0.48 -2.56 12.52
N GLY A 180 -0.95 -3.80 12.59
CA GLY A 180 -1.97 -4.27 13.51
C GLY A 180 -1.52 -5.48 14.31
N LEU A 181 -2.22 -5.73 15.42
CA LEU A 181 -1.97 -6.83 16.34
C LEU A 181 -3.22 -7.72 16.43
N LEU A 182 -3.02 -9.04 16.39
CA LEU A 182 -4.07 -10.04 16.63
C LEU A 182 -3.56 -11.22 17.46
N GLU A 183 -4.51 -11.99 18.01
CA GLU A 183 -4.26 -13.36 18.44
C GLU A 183 -4.47 -14.32 17.27
N HIS A 184 -3.68 -15.40 17.18
CA HIS A 184 -3.73 -16.35 16.05
C HIS A 184 -5.13 -16.91 15.76
N LYS A 185 -5.98 -17.04 16.79
CA LYS A 185 -7.37 -17.54 16.66
C LYS A 185 -8.29 -16.58 15.90
N ASP A 186 -7.93 -15.30 15.81
CA ASP A 186 -8.74 -14.23 15.22
C ASP A 186 -8.30 -13.90 13.78
N ILE A 187 -7.40 -14.69 13.19
CA ILE A 187 -6.99 -14.54 11.79
C ILE A 187 -8.20 -14.78 10.88
N ALA A 188 -8.59 -13.73 10.15
CA ALA A 188 -9.62 -13.77 9.13
C ALA A 188 -9.02 -13.85 7.71
N LYS A 189 -9.83 -14.26 6.73
CA LYS A 189 -9.42 -14.45 5.33
C LYS A 189 -10.43 -13.86 4.35
N GLY A 190 -9.95 -13.42 3.20
CA GLY A 190 -10.76 -12.93 2.09
C GLY A 190 -11.31 -14.05 1.21
N VAL A 191 -12.09 -14.97 1.77
CA VAL A 191 -12.63 -16.14 1.02
C VAL A 191 -14.15 -16.19 1.02
N ALA A 192 -14.72 -16.55 -0.13
CA ALA A 192 -16.12 -16.92 -0.26
C ALA A 192 -16.22 -18.44 -0.36
N THR A 193 -16.57 -19.11 0.74
CA THR A 193 -16.78 -20.57 0.74
C THR A 193 -18.09 -20.93 1.43
N GLY A 194 -18.54 -22.17 1.23
CA GLY A 194 -19.81 -22.67 1.73
C GLY A 194 -20.98 -22.25 0.85
N ILE A 195 -21.44 -23.16 0.01
CA ILE A 195 -22.54 -22.94 -0.94
C ILE A 195 -23.78 -22.45 -0.19
N GLY A 196 -24.39 -21.39 -0.70
CA GLY A 196 -25.58 -20.79 -0.10
C GLY A 196 -25.29 -19.86 1.09
N ASN A 197 -24.04 -19.71 1.53
CA ASN A 197 -23.71 -18.66 2.48
C ASN A 197 -24.07 -17.30 1.89
N PRO A 198 -24.66 -16.40 2.70
CA PRO A 198 -24.99 -15.05 2.29
C PRO A 198 -23.73 -14.25 1.91
N VAL A 199 -23.90 -13.30 1.01
CA VAL A 199 -22.91 -12.26 0.70
C VAL A 199 -23.53 -10.92 1.09
N MET A 200 -22.86 -10.17 1.96
CA MET A 200 -23.35 -8.91 2.52
C MET A 200 -22.42 -7.75 2.23
N VAL A 201 -22.98 -6.60 1.86
CA VAL A 201 -22.28 -5.32 1.82
C VAL A 201 -22.54 -4.61 3.14
N VAL A 202 -21.47 -4.09 3.75
CA VAL A 202 -21.54 -3.38 5.02
C VAL A 202 -20.75 -2.08 4.97
N GLY A 203 -21.12 -1.13 5.83
CA GLY A 203 -20.46 0.17 5.94
C GLY A 203 -21.19 1.27 5.15
N ALA A 204 -20.43 2.10 4.44
CA ALA A 204 -20.97 3.23 3.69
C ALA A 204 -21.85 2.82 2.50
N LYS A 205 -22.68 3.74 2.05
CA LYS A 205 -23.49 3.55 0.83
C LYS A 205 -22.66 3.81 -0.42
N THR A 206 -22.89 2.98 -1.43
CA THR A 206 -22.22 3.06 -2.75
C THR A 206 -22.65 4.34 -3.49
N GLY A 207 -21.70 5.15 -3.93
CA GLY A 207 -21.91 6.37 -4.72
C GLY A 207 -21.08 6.36 -6.01
N ARG A 208 -21.15 7.42 -6.81
CA ARG A 208 -20.35 7.57 -8.05
C ARG A 208 -18.92 8.05 -7.77
N ASP A 209 -18.26 7.43 -6.81
CA ASP A 209 -16.94 7.84 -6.35
C ASP A 209 -15.85 7.01 -7.04
N GLY A 210 -14.83 7.68 -7.61
CA GLY A 210 -13.64 7.02 -8.15
C GLY A 210 -13.87 6.00 -9.26
N ILE A 211 -14.98 6.08 -10.01
CA ILE A 211 -15.21 5.20 -11.16
C ILE A 211 -14.08 5.46 -12.17
N HIS A 212 -13.31 4.41 -12.50
CA HIS A 212 -12.05 4.44 -13.26
C HIS A 212 -10.79 4.89 -12.49
N GLY A 213 -10.81 4.88 -11.15
CA GLY A 213 -9.65 5.19 -10.30
C GLY A 213 -8.46 4.24 -10.54
N ALA A 214 -8.69 2.93 -10.53
CA ALA A 214 -7.65 1.92 -10.81
C ALA A 214 -6.99 2.09 -12.20
N THR A 215 -7.76 2.40 -13.23
CA THR A 215 -7.24 2.66 -14.57
C THR A 215 -6.53 4.01 -14.66
N PHE A 216 -7.00 5.02 -13.93
CA PHE A 216 -6.33 6.31 -13.82
C PHE A 216 -4.95 6.19 -13.15
N ALA A 217 -4.80 5.32 -12.14
CA ALA A 217 -3.51 5.03 -11.52
C ALA A 217 -2.55 4.20 -12.39
N SER A 218 -2.99 3.77 -13.57
CA SER A 218 -2.23 2.94 -14.53
C SER A 218 -1.78 3.73 -15.78
N VAL A 219 -1.89 5.07 -15.78
CA VAL A 219 -1.49 5.95 -16.90
C VAL A 219 -0.67 7.14 -16.41
N GLU A 220 0.17 7.71 -17.27
CA GLU A 220 1.00 8.88 -16.95
C GLU A 220 0.15 10.14 -16.65
N LEU A 221 0.61 10.99 -15.72
CA LEU A 221 -0.06 12.26 -15.41
C LEU A 221 0.10 13.28 -16.54
N SER A 222 -1.00 13.96 -16.87
CA SER A 222 -1.09 14.98 -17.93
C SER A 222 -1.85 16.23 -17.46
N GLU A 223 -1.77 17.34 -18.20
CA GLU A 223 -2.54 18.57 -17.91
C GLU A 223 -4.07 18.30 -17.89
N GLU A 224 -4.57 17.35 -18.70
CA GLU A 224 -5.98 16.93 -18.66
C GLU A 224 -6.36 16.22 -17.35
N SER A 225 -5.40 15.63 -16.64
CA SER A 225 -5.62 14.95 -15.36
C SER A 225 -6.02 15.93 -14.25
N GLU A 226 -5.55 17.18 -14.30
CA GLU A 226 -5.92 18.23 -13.33
C GLU A 226 -7.42 18.55 -13.37
N SER A 227 -8.07 18.39 -14.52
CA SER A 227 -9.51 18.61 -14.68
C SER A 227 -10.38 17.58 -13.94
N LYS A 228 -9.77 16.47 -13.46
CA LYS A 228 -10.46 15.37 -12.77
C LYS A 228 -10.46 15.50 -11.24
N ARG A 229 -10.15 16.68 -10.68
CA ARG A 229 -10.12 16.90 -9.22
C ARG A 229 -11.41 16.48 -8.49
N SER A 230 -12.57 16.60 -9.13
CA SER A 230 -13.87 16.16 -8.57
C SER A 230 -14.05 14.64 -8.47
N ALA A 231 -13.17 13.85 -9.10
CA ALA A 231 -13.19 12.39 -9.05
C ALA A 231 -12.41 11.82 -7.88
N VAL A 232 -11.62 12.64 -7.16
CA VAL A 232 -10.89 12.19 -5.97
C VAL A 232 -11.86 11.95 -4.83
N GLN A 233 -11.83 10.73 -4.29
CA GLN A 233 -12.70 10.28 -3.21
C GLN A 233 -12.44 11.07 -1.93
N VAL A 234 -13.48 11.23 -1.12
CA VAL A 234 -13.40 11.80 0.22
C VAL A 234 -13.62 10.67 1.21
N GLY A 235 -12.70 10.48 2.15
CA GLY A 235 -12.84 9.48 3.20
C GLY A 235 -13.56 10.00 4.44
N ASP A 236 -14.30 9.13 5.12
CA ASP A 236 -14.95 9.39 6.40
C ASP A 236 -14.28 8.57 7.53
N PRO A 237 -13.27 9.14 8.23
CA PRO A 237 -12.55 8.42 9.28
C PRO A 237 -13.43 8.09 10.50
N PHE A 238 -14.52 8.82 10.71
CA PHE A 238 -15.43 8.52 11.82
C PHE A 238 -16.25 7.28 11.52
N MET A 239 -16.71 7.13 10.28
CA MET A 239 -17.36 5.90 9.83
C MET A 239 -16.39 4.72 9.79
N GLU A 240 -15.15 4.91 9.33
CA GLU A 240 -14.11 3.88 9.33
C GLU A 240 -13.84 3.34 10.74
N LYS A 241 -13.82 4.22 11.75
CA LYS A 241 -13.72 3.79 13.16
C LYS A 241 -14.84 2.84 13.55
N LEU A 242 -16.09 3.18 13.23
CA LEU A 242 -17.25 2.33 13.54
C LEU A 242 -17.18 1.01 12.78
N LEU A 243 -16.76 1.05 11.52
CA LEU A 243 -16.62 -0.11 10.64
C LEU A 243 -15.58 -1.09 11.17
N MET A 244 -14.40 -0.58 11.54
CA MET A 244 -13.32 -1.35 12.16
C MET A 244 -13.81 -2.07 13.43
N GLU A 245 -14.49 -1.36 14.34
CA GLU A 245 -14.96 -2.00 15.58
C GLU A 245 -16.03 -3.07 15.31
N ALA A 246 -16.96 -2.84 14.39
CA ALA A 246 -17.97 -3.82 13.99
C ALA A 246 -17.34 -5.07 13.36
N CYS A 247 -16.37 -4.90 12.45
CA CYS A 247 -15.67 -6.00 11.78
C CYS A 247 -14.87 -6.85 12.77
N LEU A 248 -14.09 -6.22 13.66
CA LEU A 248 -13.30 -6.95 14.67
C LEU A 248 -14.20 -7.71 15.66
N GLU A 249 -15.32 -7.12 16.08
CA GLU A 249 -16.31 -7.81 16.92
C GLU A 249 -16.90 -9.04 16.21
N LEU A 250 -17.20 -8.92 14.92
CA LEU A 250 -17.78 -9.98 14.12
C LEU A 250 -16.83 -11.17 13.94
N ILE A 251 -15.55 -10.88 13.71
CA ILE A 251 -14.47 -11.87 13.60
C ILE A 251 -14.34 -12.63 14.91
N GLN A 252 -14.29 -11.93 16.05
CA GLN A 252 -14.19 -12.55 17.37
C GLN A 252 -15.39 -13.44 17.73
N LYS A 253 -16.59 -13.13 17.21
CA LYS A 253 -17.79 -13.98 17.36
C LYS A 253 -17.78 -15.22 16.45
N GLY A 254 -16.82 -15.32 15.54
CA GLY A 254 -16.73 -16.38 14.53
C GLY A 254 -17.97 -16.46 13.63
N ALA A 255 -18.65 -15.33 13.40
CA ALA A 255 -19.91 -15.25 12.67
C ALA A 255 -19.74 -15.37 11.15
N ILE A 256 -18.52 -15.11 10.67
CA ILE A 256 -18.21 -15.07 9.24
C ILE A 256 -17.33 -16.23 8.79
N VAL A 257 -17.36 -16.45 7.49
CA VAL A 257 -16.48 -17.33 6.74
C VAL A 257 -15.35 -16.53 6.10
N GLY A 258 -15.65 -15.33 5.62
CA GLY A 258 -14.65 -14.42 5.07
C GLY A 258 -15.12 -12.97 5.04
N ILE A 259 -14.14 -12.09 4.87
CA ILE A 259 -14.29 -10.64 4.88
C ILE A 259 -13.25 -10.04 3.93
N GLN A 260 -13.63 -9.03 3.17
CA GLN A 260 -12.78 -8.37 2.19
C GLN A 260 -13.05 -6.87 2.23
N ASP A 261 -11.99 -6.06 2.21
CA ASP A 261 -12.12 -4.62 2.04
C ASP A 261 -12.55 -4.28 0.60
N MET A 262 -13.19 -3.13 0.45
CA MET A 262 -13.58 -2.62 -0.86
C MET A 262 -12.75 -1.38 -1.19
N GLY A 263 -11.58 -1.60 -1.80
CA GLY A 263 -10.71 -0.55 -2.33
C GLY A 263 -10.89 -0.33 -3.84
N ALA A 264 -9.77 -0.42 -4.58
CA ALA A 264 -9.74 -0.29 -6.04
C ALA A 264 -10.66 -1.32 -6.72
N ALA A 265 -11.40 -0.88 -7.74
CA ALA A 265 -12.46 -1.67 -8.41
C ALA A 265 -13.64 -2.12 -7.51
N GLY A 266 -13.70 -1.70 -6.24
CA GLY A 266 -14.86 -1.84 -5.37
C GLY A 266 -15.43 -3.26 -5.27
N LEU A 267 -16.72 -3.41 -5.59
CA LEU A 267 -17.39 -4.73 -5.56
C LEU A 267 -16.80 -5.71 -6.56
N THR A 268 -16.22 -5.21 -7.66
CA THR A 268 -15.67 -6.06 -8.72
C THR A 268 -14.48 -6.88 -8.22
N SER A 269 -13.46 -6.22 -7.67
CA SER A 269 -12.29 -6.89 -7.08
C SER A 269 -12.72 -7.74 -5.88
N SER A 270 -13.43 -7.14 -4.93
CA SER A 270 -13.80 -7.81 -3.69
C SER A 270 -14.55 -9.12 -3.92
N SER A 271 -15.59 -9.12 -4.76
CA SER A 271 -16.37 -10.33 -5.03
C SER A 271 -15.58 -11.37 -5.85
N SER A 272 -14.85 -10.95 -6.87
CA SER A 272 -14.11 -11.87 -7.74
C SER A 272 -12.91 -12.50 -7.03
N GLU A 273 -12.16 -11.75 -6.22
CA GLU A 273 -11.04 -12.25 -5.44
C GLU A 273 -11.48 -13.21 -4.35
N MET A 274 -12.54 -12.87 -3.61
CA MET A 274 -13.11 -13.77 -2.60
C MET A 274 -13.58 -15.09 -3.21
N ALA A 275 -14.28 -15.03 -4.34
CA ALA A 275 -14.75 -16.22 -5.05
C ALA A 275 -13.56 -17.05 -5.58
N SER A 276 -12.53 -16.39 -6.11
CA SER A 276 -11.35 -17.07 -6.66
C SER A 276 -10.57 -17.81 -5.58
N ARG A 277 -10.26 -17.14 -4.46
CA ARG A 277 -9.58 -17.77 -3.31
C ARG A 277 -10.41 -18.89 -2.67
N GLY A 278 -11.73 -18.78 -2.71
CA GLY A 278 -12.66 -19.84 -2.27
C GLY A 278 -12.87 -20.98 -3.26
N ASN A 279 -12.34 -20.87 -4.50
CA ASN A 279 -12.68 -21.74 -5.63
C ASN A 279 -14.20 -21.96 -5.75
N SER A 280 -14.95 -20.85 -5.66
CA SER A 280 -16.41 -20.78 -5.69
C SER A 280 -16.89 -19.82 -6.79
N GLY A 281 -18.21 -19.69 -6.93
CA GLY A 281 -18.83 -18.54 -7.57
C GLY A 281 -19.50 -17.61 -6.54
N ILE A 282 -19.96 -16.46 -7.00
CA ILE A 282 -20.78 -15.51 -6.25
C ILE A 282 -21.90 -15.02 -7.16
N GLU A 283 -23.13 -15.05 -6.64
CA GLU A 283 -24.29 -14.44 -7.27
C GLU A 283 -24.75 -13.23 -6.45
N MET A 284 -24.92 -12.07 -7.08
CA MET A 284 -25.31 -10.82 -6.43
C MET A 284 -26.47 -10.12 -7.14
N GLU A 285 -27.47 -9.67 -6.37
CA GLU A 285 -28.55 -8.79 -6.81
C GLU A 285 -28.16 -7.33 -6.53
N LEU A 286 -27.75 -6.63 -7.58
CA LEU A 286 -27.23 -5.27 -7.52
C LEU A 286 -28.29 -4.26 -7.10
N SER A 287 -29.58 -4.53 -7.33
CA SER A 287 -30.66 -3.66 -6.87
C SER A 287 -30.83 -3.65 -5.34
N LEU A 288 -30.20 -4.58 -4.62
CA LEU A 288 -30.16 -4.61 -3.16
C LEU A 288 -28.94 -3.88 -2.57
N VAL A 289 -27.93 -3.52 -3.39
CA VAL A 289 -26.74 -2.82 -2.90
C VAL A 289 -27.14 -1.44 -2.37
N PRO A 290 -26.80 -1.08 -1.11
CA PRO A 290 -27.10 0.24 -0.58
C PRO A 290 -26.42 1.33 -1.40
N CYS A 291 -27.20 2.24 -1.97
CA CYS A 291 -26.72 3.34 -2.81
C CYS A 291 -27.03 4.70 -2.18
N ARG A 292 -26.06 5.63 -2.27
CA ARG A 292 -26.20 7.03 -1.82
C ARG A 292 -26.96 7.87 -2.84
N GLU A 293 -26.78 7.54 -4.11
CA GLU A 293 -27.37 8.25 -5.25
C GLU A 293 -28.49 7.45 -5.90
N THR A 294 -29.50 8.15 -6.41
CA THR A 294 -30.60 7.51 -7.14
C THR A 294 -30.19 7.22 -8.60
N GLY A 295 -30.78 6.15 -9.16
CA GLY A 295 -30.57 5.80 -10.57
C GLY A 295 -29.15 5.35 -10.90
N MET A 296 -28.39 4.82 -9.92
CA MET A 296 -27.10 4.20 -10.20
C MET A 296 -27.29 2.96 -11.07
N THR A 297 -26.45 2.85 -12.09
CA THR A 297 -26.45 1.72 -13.02
C THR A 297 -25.66 0.53 -12.44
N PRO A 298 -25.89 -0.71 -12.92
CA PRO A 298 -25.04 -1.86 -12.58
C PRO A 298 -23.55 -1.61 -12.76
N TYR A 299 -23.17 -0.83 -13.79
CA TYR A 299 -21.80 -0.40 -14.05
C TYR A 299 -21.25 0.46 -12.92
N GLU A 300 -21.98 1.52 -12.56
CA GLU A 300 -21.55 2.44 -11.49
C GLU A 300 -21.49 1.74 -10.13
N ILE A 301 -22.41 0.82 -9.84
CA ILE A 301 -22.42 0.06 -8.58
C ILE A 301 -21.18 -0.84 -8.47
N MET A 302 -20.85 -1.57 -9.54
CA MET A 302 -19.75 -2.54 -9.52
C MET A 302 -18.36 -1.89 -9.52
N LEU A 303 -18.21 -0.76 -10.21
CA LEU A 303 -16.92 -0.07 -10.37
C LEU A 303 -16.74 1.11 -9.39
N SER A 304 -17.73 1.38 -8.52
CA SER A 304 -17.61 2.41 -7.50
C SER A 304 -16.53 2.07 -6.47
N GLU A 305 -15.66 3.04 -6.22
CA GLU A 305 -14.60 2.99 -5.22
C GLU A 305 -14.95 3.89 -4.01
N SER A 306 -16.25 4.03 -3.70
CA SER A 306 -16.69 4.67 -2.45
C SER A 306 -16.00 4.02 -1.24
N GLN A 307 -15.52 4.87 -0.33
CA GLN A 307 -14.71 4.50 0.83
C GLN A 307 -15.55 3.87 1.96
N GLU A 308 -14.88 3.34 2.98
CA GLU A 308 -15.49 2.77 4.21
C GLU A 308 -16.53 1.67 3.93
N ARG A 309 -16.21 0.72 3.04
CA ARG A 309 -17.07 -0.43 2.71
C ARG A 309 -16.32 -1.74 2.80
N MET A 310 -17.05 -2.79 3.14
CA MET A 310 -16.55 -4.16 3.18
C MET A 310 -17.55 -5.12 2.53
N LEU A 311 -17.03 -6.20 1.96
CA LEU A 311 -17.79 -7.37 1.53
C LEU A 311 -17.59 -8.49 2.55
N ILE A 312 -18.68 -9.04 3.08
CA ILE A 312 -18.63 -10.07 4.13
C ILE A 312 -19.41 -11.30 3.67
N VAL A 313 -18.89 -12.48 4.00
CA VAL A 313 -19.58 -13.77 3.84
C VAL A 313 -19.90 -14.34 5.22
N PRO A 314 -21.09 -14.06 5.78
CA PRO A 314 -21.54 -14.71 7.01
C PRO A 314 -21.71 -16.22 6.85
N LYS A 315 -21.64 -16.96 7.96
CA LYS A 315 -22.14 -18.35 8.00
C LYS A 315 -23.67 -18.32 7.83
N ALA A 316 -24.22 -19.18 6.97
CA ALA A 316 -25.65 -19.29 6.75
C ALA A 316 -26.43 -19.40 8.08
N GLY A 317 -27.49 -18.61 8.23
CA GLY A 317 -28.29 -18.53 9.46
C GLY A 317 -27.75 -17.56 10.52
N ARG A 318 -26.60 -16.89 10.29
CA ARG A 318 -26.05 -15.84 11.16
C ARG A 318 -26.17 -14.42 10.56
N GLU A 319 -26.90 -14.23 9.48
CA GLU A 319 -27.15 -12.93 8.82
C GLU A 319 -27.64 -11.89 9.82
N LYS A 320 -28.64 -12.26 10.60
CA LYS A 320 -29.25 -11.38 11.60
C LYS A 320 -28.26 -10.98 12.70
N GLU A 321 -27.34 -11.86 13.07
CA GLU A 321 -26.30 -11.51 14.04
C GLU A 321 -25.33 -10.46 13.46
N VAL A 322 -25.01 -10.55 12.17
CA VAL A 322 -24.23 -9.53 11.47
C VAL A 322 -24.98 -8.20 11.45
N GLU A 323 -26.25 -8.21 11.03
CA GLU A 323 -27.10 -7.01 11.04
C GLU A 323 -27.17 -6.36 12.44
N GLU A 324 -27.34 -7.16 13.49
CA GLU A 324 -27.39 -6.67 14.87
C GLU A 324 -26.06 -6.07 15.34
N VAL A 325 -24.91 -6.63 14.93
CA VAL A 325 -23.58 -6.06 15.23
C VAL A 325 -23.43 -4.71 14.55
N PHE A 326 -23.65 -4.63 13.24
CA PHE A 326 -23.48 -3.38 12.50
C PHE A 326 -24.47 -2.30 12.96
N ALA A 327 -25.72 -2.67 13.26
CA ALA A 327 -26.71 -1.73 13.80
C ALA A 327 -26.30 -1.13 15.16
N ARG A 328 -25.63 -1.89 16.04
CA ARG A 328 -25.10 -1.35 17.32
C ARG A 328 -24.05 -0.27 17.10
N TRP A 329 -23.25 -0.41 16.05
CA TRP A 329 -22.24 0.58 15.64
C TRP A 329 -22.82 1.68 14.74
N GLY A 330 -24.13 1.67 14.47
CA GLY A 330 -24.80 2.69 13.65
C GLY A 330 -24.57 2.53 12.15
N LEU A 331 -24.21 1.32 11.70
CA LEU A 331 -23.89 1.00 10.32
C LEU A 331 -24.96 0.11 9.67
N GLU A 332 -25.05 0.18 8.35
CA GLU A 332 -25.93 -0.67 7.54
C GLU A 332 -25.19 -1.95 7.14
N ALA A 333 -25.92 -3.07 7.13
CA ALA A 333 -25.46 -4.36 6.64
C ALA A 333 -26.59 -5.00 5.84
N THR A 334 -26.33 -5.31 4.57
CA THR A 334 -27.38 -5.73 3.63
C THR A 334 -26.95 -6.98 2.91
N VAL A 335 -27.79 -8.02 2.94
CA VAL A 335 -27.62 -9.21 2.11
C VAL A 335 -27.87 -8.84 0.65
N VAL A 336 -26.84 -8.97 -0.18
CA VAL A 336 -26.88 -8.64 -1.60
C VAL A 336 -26.72 -9.88 -2.48
N GLY A 337 -26.37 -11.03 -1.91
CA GLY A 337 -26.04 -12.19 -2.72
C GLY A 337 -25.81 -13.47 -1.93
N ARG A 338 -25.23 -14.46 -2.61
CA ARG A 338 -24.86 -15.76 -2.04
C ARG A 338 -23.66 -16.38 -2.76
N VAL A 339 -22.97 -17.27 -2.05
CA VAL A 339 -21.89 -18.11 -2.60
C VAL A 339 -22.48 -19.26 -3.43
N THR A 340 -21.91 -19.52 -4.60
CA THR A 340 -22.28 -20.62 -5.52
C THR A 340 -21.10 -21.57 -5.78
N ASP A 341 -21.33 -22.70 -6.45
CA ASP A 341 -20.31 -23.71 -6.77
C ASP A 341 -19.98 -23.82 -8.28
N ASP A 342 -20.59 -22.98 -9.10
CA ASP A 342 -20.42 -22.97 -10.56
C ASP A 342 -19.18 -22.20 -11.03
N GLY A 343 -18.47 -21.53 -10.12
CA GLY A 343 -17.26 -20.75 -10.44
C GLY A 343 -17.55 -19.46 -11.21
N MET A 344 -18.80 -18.98 -11.19
CA MET A 344 -19.24 -17.79 -11.92
C MET A 344 -19.43 -16.60 -10.98
N LEU A 345 -19.04 -15.42 -11.44
CA LEU A 345 -19.52 -14.15 -10.91
C LEU A 345 -20.79 -13.78 -11.69
N ARG A 346 -21.95 -13.97 -11.08
CA ARG A 346 -23.26 -13.69 -11.68
C ARG A 346 -23.87 -12.45 -11.03
N LEU A 347 -24.13 -11.44 -11.84
CA LEU A 347 -24.71 -10.17 -11.38
C LEU A 347 -26.13 -10.05 -11.93
N LEU A 348 -27.08 -9.78 -11.05
CA LEU A 348 -28.48 -9.54 -11.37
C LEU A 348 -28.85 -8.08 -11.10
N ASP A 349 -29.74 -7.53 -11.92
CA ASP A 349 -30.47 -6.30 -11.62
C ASP A 349 -31.97 -6.60 -11.76
N LYS A 350 -32.69 -6.54 -10.63
CA LYS A 350 -34.13 -6.84 -10.53
C LYS A 350 -34.45 -8.23 -11.09
N GLY A 351 -33.62 -9.21 -10.74
CA GLY A 351 -33.75 -10.60 -11.15
C GLY A 351 -33.33 -10.90 -12.60
N GLN A 352 -32.84 -9.92 -13.36
CA GLN A 352 -32.29 -10.15 -14.71
C GLN A 352 -30.78 -10.24 -14.65
N VAL A 353 -30.19 -11.26 -15.29
CA VAL A 353 -28.72 -11.40 -15.37
C VAL A 353 -28.16 -10.29 -16.25
N VAL A 354 -27.37 -9.40 -15.66
CA VAL A 354 -26.72 -8.27 -16.33
C VAL A 354 -25.23 -8.51 -16.59
N ALA A 355 -24.59 -9.45 -15.90
CA ALA A 355 -23.27 -9.97 -16.22
C ALA A 355 -23.10 -11.39 -15.70
N GLU A 356 -22.33 -12.21 -16.41
CA GLU A 356 -22.01 -13.57 -16.01
C GLU A 356 -20.62 -13.95 -16.53
N ILE A 357 -19.64 -13.96 -15.62
CA ILE A 357 -18.21 -14.08 -15.95
C ILE A 357 -17.59 -15.23 -15.16
N PRO A 358 -16.78 -16.12 -15.78
CA PRO A 358 -15.98 -17.08 -15.02
C PRO A 358 -15.01 -16.36 -14.09
N VAL A 359 -15.04 -16.65 -12.79
CA VAL A 359 -14.23 -15.95 -11.77
C VAL A 359 -12.73 -16.00 -12.08
N LYS A 360 -12.24 -17.15 -12.56
CA LYS A 360 -10.83 -17.34 -12.93
C LYS A 360 -10.40 -16.49 -14.13
N ALA A 361 -11.34 -16.11 -15.00
CA ALA A 361 -11.04 -15.21 -16.11
C ALA A 361 -10.65 -13.80 -15.62
N LEU A 362 -11.21 -13.36 -14.48
CA LEU A 362 -10.92 -12.06 -13.89
C LEU A 362 -9.63 -12.02 -13.09
N THR A 363 -9.21 -13.16 -12.52
CA THR A 363 -8.11 -13.24 -11.56
C THR A 363 -6.89 -13.98 -12.13
N ASP A 364 -6.97 -15.31 -12.22
CA ASP A 364 -5.85 -16.18 -12.58
C ASP A 364 -5.38 -16.00 -14.04
N GLU A 365 -6.32 -15.71 -14.94
CA GLU A 365 -6.09 -15.64 -16.39
C GLU A 365 -5.77 -14.23 -16.89
N ALA A 366 -5.60 -13.27 -15.98
CA ALA A 366 -5.10 -11.94 -16.33
C ALA A 366 -3.74 -12.07 -17.07
N PRO A 367 -3.50 -11.26 -18.12
CA PRO A 367 -2.25 -11.30 -18.86
C PRO A 367 -1.04 -11.16 -17.94
N VAL A 368 0.06 -11.81 -18.32
CA VAL A 368 1.36 -11.62 -17.67
C VAL A 368 2.35 -11.23 -18.75
N TYR A 369 2.98 -10.08 -18.59
CA TYR A 369 3.90 -9.51 -19.56
C TYR A 369 5.35 -9.74 -19.15
N HIS A 370 6.15 -10.18 -20.11
CA HIS A 370 7.61 -10.20 -20.00
C HIS A 370 8.15 -9.04 -20.83
N ARG A 371 8.38 -7.90 -20.17
CA ARG A 371 8.83 -6.68 -20.84
C ARG A 371 10.32 -6.78 -21.21
N PRO A 372 10.75 -6.13 -22.30
CA PRO A 372 12.17 -5.98 -22.60
C PRO A 372 12.89 -5.22 -21.48
N SER A 373 14.07 -5.67 -21.09
CA SER A 373 14.92 -5.07 -20.06
C SER A 373 16.23 -4.61 -20.71
N LYS A 374 16.61 -3.34 -20.53
CA LYS A 374 17.83 -2.77 -21.10
C LYS A 374 18.49 -1.81 -20.13
N GLU A 375 19.78 -2.02 -19.85
CA GLU A 375 20.58 -1.08 -19.06
C GLU A 375 20.63 0.32 -19.71
N PRO A 376 20.33 1.41 -18.99
CA PRO A 376 20.35 2.76 -19.53
C PRO A 376 21.77 3.28 -19.76
N ALA A 377 21.92 4.14 -20.77
CA ALA A 377 23.22 4.74 -21.10
C ALA A 377 23.81 5.56 -19.95
N TYR A 378 22.97 6.35 -19.26
CA TYR A 378 23.41 7.22 -18.15
C TYR A 378 24.05 6.42 -17.00
N TYR A 379 23.61 5.17 -16.75
CA TYR A 379 24.16 4.34 -15.68
C TYR A 379 25.63 3.95 -15.96
N ARG A 380 25.99 3.73 -17.23
CA ARG A 380 27.39 3.49 -17.62
C ARG A 380 28.25 4.71 -17.43
N GLU A 381 27.71 5.88 -17.74
CA GLU A 381 28.40 7.16 -17.58
C GLU A 381 28.67 7.44 -16.09
N LEU A 382 27.67 7.22 -15.22
CA LEU A 382 27.80 7.40 -13.78
C LEU A 382 28.92 6.54 -13.16
N LYS A 383 29.05 5.28 -13.60
CA LYS A 383 30.13 4.38 -13.14
C LYS A 383 31.54 4.85 -13.48
N SER A 384 31.67 5.74 -14.46
CA SER A 384 32.97 6.26 -14.89
C SER A 384 33.40 7.55 -14.19
N VAL A 385 32.55 8.11 -13.33
CA VAL A 385 32.83 9.36 -12.61
C VAL A 385 33.86 9.11 -11.49
N ASP A 386 35.02 9.77 -11.60
CA ASP A 386 36.05 9.76 -10.55
C ASP A 386 35.75 10.81 -9.48
N LEU A 387 35.42 10.35 -8.27
CA LEU A 387 35.17 11.21 -7.11
C LEU A 387 36.43 11.42 -6.25
N GLY A 388 37.55 10.78 -6.57
CA GLY A 388 38.77 10.77 -5.74
C GLY A 388 39.47 12.13 -5.63
N ASN A 389 39.13 13.08 -6.50
CA ASN A 389 39.72 14.43 -6.51
C ASN A 389 38.80 15.52 -5.94
N ILE A 390 37.65 15.16 -5.38
CA ILE A 390 36.74 16.13 -4.76
C ILE A 390 37.40 16.66 -3.49
N LYS A 391 37.61 17.99 -3.44
CA LYS A 391 38.19 18.69 -2.30
C LYS A 391 37.13 19.54 -1.65
N MET A 392 37.07 19.47 -0.33
CA MET A 392 36.20 20.31 0.47
C MET A 392 36.46 21.80 0.18
N LYS A 393 35.50 22.46 -0.46
CA LYS A 393 35.62 23.86 -0.91
C LYS A 393 35.39 24.89 0.21
N GLU A 394 34.75 24.46 1.29
CA GLU A 394 34.33 25.29 2.42
C GLU A 394 34.74 24.66 3.76
N PRO A 395 34.78 25.39 4.87
CA PRO A 395 35.02 24.79 6.19
C PRO A 395 33.96 23.72 6.53
N ALA A 396 34.39 22.61 7.13
CA ALA A 396 33.50 21.50 7.49
C ALA A 396 32.30 21.92 8.36
N GLY A 397 32.49 22.91 9.25
CA GLY A 397 31.41 23.46 10.06
C GLY A 397 30.30 24.13 9.24
N ASP A 398 30.67 24.87 8.19
CA ASP A 398 29.70 25.55 7.31
C ASP A 398 28.95 24.53 6.45
N ILE A 399 29.66 23.52 5.95
CA ILE A 399 29.06 22.39 5.22
C ILE A 399 28.06 21.63 6.10
N LEU A 400 28.42 21.34 7.35
CA LEU A 400 27.53 20.68 8.30
C LEU A 400 26.24 21.48 8.51
N LEU A 401 26.35 22.80 8.68
CA LEU A 401 25.17 23.66 8.82
C LEU A 401 24.29 23.66 7.55
N LYS A 402 24.88 23.61 6.35
CA LYS A 402 24.13 23.47 5.10
C LYS A 402 23.42 22.12 5.01
N LEU A 403 24.10 21.03 5.37
CA LEU A 403 23.52 19.69 5.38
C LEU A 403 22.34 19.60 6.37
N LEU A 404 22.50 20.12 7.60
CA LEU A 404 21.44 20.14 8.60
C LEU A 404 20.24 21.01 8.18
N ALA A 405 20.44 21.98 7.30
CA ALA A 405 19.37 22.81 6.74
C ALA A 405 18.65 22.16 5.54
N ASN A 406 19.18 21.08 4.96
CA ASN A 406 18.52 20.35 3.88
C ASN A 406 17.22 19.71 4.41
N PRO A 407 16.05 19.94 3.82
CA PRO A 407 14.78 19.33 4.25
C PRO A 407 14.81 17.80 4.37
N THR A 408 15.62 17.10 3.58
CA THR A 408 15.81 15.65 3.67
C THR A 408 16.50 15.23 4.98
N ILE A 409 17.47 16.02 5.48
CA ILE A 409 18.21 15.73 6.73
C ILE A 409 17.57 16.41 7.94
N ALA A 410 17.02 17.60 7.76
CA ALA A 410 16.48 18.45 8.81
C ALA A 410 15.40 17.74 9.63
N SER A 411 15.17 18.25 10.84
CA SER A 411 14.14 17.74 11.74
C SER A 411 12.77 17.66 11.06
N LYS A 412 12.13 16.50 11.18
CA LYS A 412 10.76 16.25 10.69
C LYS A 412 9.68 16.65 11.70
N GLU A 413 10.05 17.43 12.72
CA GLU A 413 9.14 17.82 13.82
C GLU A 413 7.88 18.54 13.37
N TRP A 414 7.98 19.35 12.32
CA TRP A 414 6.81 19.98 11.74
C TRP A 414 5.76 18.97 11.25
N ILE A 415 6.20 17.80 10.78
CA ILE A 415 5.33 16.72 10.29
C ILE A 415 4.69 15.99 11.47
N TYR A 416 5.49 15.34 12.31
CA TYR A 416 4.96 14.45 13.35
C TYR A 416 4.24 15.17 14.51
N ARG A 417 4.37 16.50 14.65
CA ARG A 417 3.53 17.28 15.57
C ARG A 417 2.08 17.44 15.10
N GLN A 418 1.79 17.14 13.84
CA GLN A 418 0.42 17.13 13.29
C GLN A 418 -0.27 15.78 13.50
N TYR A 419 0.51 14.76 13.87
CA TYR A 419 0.03 13.42 14.16
C TYR A 419 -0.12 13.20 15.65
N ASP A 420 -1.18 12.51 16.02
CA ASP A 420 -1.16 11.77 17.26
C ASP A 420 -0.20 10.59 17.12
N HIS A 421 0.70 10.43 18.08
CA HIS A 421 1.68 9.35 18.16
C HIS A 421 1.62 8.63 19.52
N GLN A 422 0.56 8.86 20.29
CA GLN A 422 0.41 8.40 21.68
C GLN A 422 -0.95 7.78 22.00
N VAL A 423 -1.94 7.84 21.12
CA VAL A 423 -3.24 7.19 21.28
C VAL A 423 -3.03 5.70 21.55
N GLY A 424 -3.80 5.19 22.51
CA GLY A 424 -3.59 3.86 23.07
C GLY A 424 -2.42 3.75 24.06
N THR A 425 -1.69 4.84 24.32
CA THR A 425 -0.60 4.98 25.31
C THR A 425 0.42 3.84 25.28
N ASN A 426 0.75 3.37 24.07
CA ASN A 426 1.61 2.22 23.84
C ASN A 426 2.98 2.57 23.25
N THR A 427 3.13 3.75 22.66
CA THR A 427 4.38 4.20 22.03
C THR A 427 5.48 4.42 23.08
N VAL A 428 6.60 3.73 22.93
CA VAL A 428 7.78 3.74 23.83
C VAL A 428 8.92 4.56 23.23
N VAL A 429 9.14 4.41 21.92
CA VAL A 429 10.00 5.25 21.10
C VAL A 429 9.09 5.99 20.12
N VAL A 430 9.03 7.31 20.30
CA VAL A 430 8.21 8.24 19.51
C VAL A 430 8.96 8.68 18.24
N PRO A 431 8.30 9.32 17.26
CA PRO A 431 8.96 9.85 16.07
C PRO A 431 10.23 10.68 16.39
N GLY A 432 11.22 10.61 15.49
CA GLY A 432 12.53 11.27 15.64
C GLY A 432 13.65 10.36 16.16
N GLY A 433 13.37 9.08 16.38
CA GLY A 433 14.36 8.00 16.51
C GLY A 433 14.57 7.21 15.22
N ASP A 434 15.44 6.21 15.26
CA ASP A 434 15.73 5.33 14.11
C ASP A 434 14.53 4.44 13.73
N ALA A 435 13.77 3.95 14.72
CA ALA A 435 12.53 3.22 14.50
C ALA A 435 11.52 3.50 15.62
N ALA A 436 10.23 3.42 15.30
CA ALA A 436 9.18 3.49 16.30
C ALA A 436 9.10 2.17 17.08
N VAL A 437 8.82 2.23 18.39
CA VAL A 437 8.63 1.04 19.23
C VAL A 437 7.34 1.15 20.01
N LEU A 438 6.45 0.17 19.88
CA LEU A 438 5.20 0.07 20.64
C LEU A 438 5.25 -1.11 21.61
N ARG A 439 4.71 -0.94 22.81
CA ARG A 439 4.55 -2.04 23.77
C ARG A 439 3.37 -2.94 23.41
N ILE A 440 3.52 -4.23 23.68
CA ILE A 440 2.41 -5.18 23.69
C ILE A 440 1.94 -5.35 25.14
N ARG A 441 0.76 -4.80 25.44
CA ARG A 441 0.19 -4.85 26.79
C ARG A 441 -0.02 -6.29 27.26
N GLY A 442 0.24 -6.51 28.55
CA GLY A 442 0.14 -7.85 29.15
C GLY A 442 1.37 -8.74 28.92
N THR A 443 2.39 -8.24 28.23
CA THR A 443 3.64 -8.97 27.95
C THR A 443 4.87 -8.09 28.27
N SER A 444 6.07 -8.65 28.18
CA SER A 444 7.33 -7.88 28.17
C SER A 444 7.71 -7.36 26.78
N LYS A 445 6.98 -7.75 25.73
CA LYS A 445 7.38 -7.55 24.34
C LYS A 445 7.13 -6.14 23.84
N GLY A 446 7.99 -5.70 22.93
CA GLY A 446 7.83 -4.52 22.11
C GLY A 446 7.91 -4.85 20.62
N VAL A 447 7.23 -4.07 19.79
CA VAL A 447 7.30 -4.21 18.34
C VAL A 447 7.90 -2.95 17.76
N ALA A 448 8.96 -3.13 16.98
CA ALA A 448 9.65 -2.07 16.29
C ALA A 448 9.16 -1.97 14.84
N MET A 449 9.13 -0.77 14.28
CA MET A 449 8.71 -0.53 12.90
C MET A 449 9.39 0.69 12.30
N THR A 450 9.71 0.60 11.01
CA THR A 450 10.34 1.67 10.23
C THR A 450 9.93 1.59 8.76
N THR A 451 10.15 2.68 8.02
CA THR A 451 10.03 2.75 6.56
C THR A 451 11.26 3.43 5.98
N ASP A 452 11.90 2.88 4.95
CA ASP A 452 13.17 3.39 4.44
C ASP A 452 13.32 3.19 2.92
N CYS A 453 13.93 4.16 2.23
CA CYS A 453 14.46 4.02 0.86
C CYS A 453 15.27 5.26 0.42
N ASN A 454 16.59 5.16 0.29
CA ASN A 454 17.37 6.20 -0.39
C ASN A 454 17.26 6.07 -1.92
N SER A 455 16.33 6.81 -2.53
CA SER A 455 16.06 6.73 -3.98
C SER A 455 17.21 7.24 -4.86
N ARG A 456 18.12 8.06 -4.32
CA ARG A 456 19.32 8.46 -5.06
C ARG A 456 20.25 7.27 -5.26
N TYR A 457 20.43 6.43 -4.24
CA TYR A 457 21.22 5.20 -4.37
C TYR A 457 20.60 4.25 -5.37
N VAL A 458 19.27 4.11 -5.37
CA VAL A 458 18.56 3.26 -6.34
C VAL A 458 18.67 3.84 -7.76
N TYR A 459 18.63 5.16 -7.94
CA TYR A 459 18.83 5.77 -9.25
C TYR A 459 20.25 5.51 -9.79
N LEU A 460 21.26 5.64 -8.92
CA LEU A 460 22.67 5.47 -9.25
C LEU A 460 23.04 4.01 -9.49
N ASP A 461 22.50 3.08 -8.71
CA ASP A 461 22.62 1.64 -8.87
C ASP A 461 21.37 0.95 -8.30
N PRO A 462 20.41 0.54 -9.14
CA PRO A 462 19.15 0.00 -8.62
C PRO A 462 19.33 -1.30 -7.84
N TYR A 463 20.30 -2.13 -8.22
CA TYR A 463 20.55 -3.39 -7.52
C TYR A 463 21.12 -3.15 -6.12
N ILE A 464 22.19 -2.35 -6.03
CA ILE A 464 22.78 -2.00 -4.74
C ILE A 464 21.81 -1.16 -3.90
N GLY A 465 21.15 -0.17 -4.49
CA GLY A 465 20.18 0.68 -3.82
C GLY A 465 18.98 -0.10 -3.27
N GLY A 466 18.48 -1.09 -4.02
CA GLY A 466 17.43 -2.00 -3.55
C GLY A 466 17.87 -2.83 -2.34
N MET A 467 19.12 -3.31 -2.32
CA MET A 467 19.69 -3.95 -1.13
C MET A 467 19.79 -2.98 0.05
N LEU A 468 20.33 -1.78 -0.19
CA LEU A 468 20.56 -0.77 0.85
C LEU A 468 19.25 -0.32 1.50
N ALA A 469 18.14 -0.21 0.76
CA ALA A 469 16.85 0.12 1.34
C ALA A 469 16.39 -0.90 2.40
N VAL A 470 16.61 -2.20 2.15
CA VAL A 470 16.29 -3.26 3.12
C VAL A 470 17.28 -3.25 4.29
N VAL A 471 18.57 -3.02 4.02
CA VAL A 471 19.62 -2.98 5.04
C VAL A 471 19.42 -1.80 5.98
N GLU A 472 19.09 -0.62 5.47
CA GLU A 472 18.80 0.59 6.26
C GLU A 472 17.60 0.34 7.19
N ALA A 473 16.50 -0.21 6.66
CA ALA A 473 15.36 -0.61 7.47
C ALA A 473 15.73 -1.62 8.58
N ALA A 474 16.54 -2.63 8.26
CA ALA A 474 17.02 -3.59 9.26
C ALA A 474 17.90 -2.94 10.33
N GLN A 475 18.79 -2.01 9.94
CA GLN A 475 19.65 -1.28 10.86
C GLN A 475 18.81 -0.42 11.82
N ASN A 476 17.81 0.30 11.31
CA ASN A 476 16.90 1.10 12.12
C ASN A 476 16.17 0.27 13.19
N ILE A 477 15.68 -0.92 12.81
CA ILE A 477 15.07 -1.88 13.75
C ILE A 477 16.08 -2.37 14.81
N VAL A 478 17.32 -2.67 14.41
CA VAL A 478 18.37 -3.13 15.33
C VAL A 478 18.83 -2.00 16.27
N CYS A 479 18.87 -0.75 15.80
CA CYS A 479 19.27 0.43 16.59
C CYS A 479 18.35 0.67 17.80
N VAL A 480 17.10 0.21 17.77
CA VAL A 480 16.17 0.24 18.92
C VAL A 480 16.19 -1.03 19.77
N GLY A 481 17.07 -1.98 19.43
CA GLY A 481 17.30 -3.24 20.14
C GLY A 481 16.46 -4.42 19.64
N ALA A 482 15.63 -4.24 18.61
CA ALA A 482 14.72 -5.26 18.12
C ALA A 482 15.37 -6.15 17.04
N LYS A 483 14.83 -7.37 16.89
CA LYS A 483 15.21 -8.30 15.81
C LYS A 483 14.31 -8.06 14.59
N PRO A 484 14.86 -7.78 13.40
CA PRO A 484 14.10 -7.74 12.15
C PRO A 484 13.34 -9.05 11.90
N LEU A 485 12.07 -8.96 11.48
CA LEU A 485 11.22 -10.13 11.22
C LEU A 485 10.85 -10.30 9.76
N ALA A 486 10.34 -9.25 9.11
CA ALA A 486 9.82 -9.32 7.75
C ALA A 486 9.64 -7.91 7.19
N ILE A 487 9.46 -7.83 5.87
CA ILE A 487 9.18 -6.58 5.17
C ILE A 487 7.86 -6.61 4.41
N THR A 488 7.32 -5.41 4.20
CA THR A 488 6.37 -5.10 3.15
C THR A 488 7.03 -4.08 2.23
N ASP A 489 6.89 -4.24 0.92
CA ASP A 489 7.45 -3.30 -0.05
C ASP A 489 6.35 -2.47 -0.73
N CYS A 490 6.73 -1.28 -1.19
CA CYS A 490 5.89 -0.47 -2.04
C CYS A 490 6.74 0.09 -3.18
N LEU A 491 6.67 -0.57 -4.33
CA LEU A 491 7.52 -0.32 -5.48
C LEU A 491 6.97 0.85 -6.29
N ASN A 492 7.66 1.99 -6.29
CA ASN A 492 7.26 3.16 -7.07
C ASN A 492 8.26 3.40 -8.21
N PHE A 493 7.79 3.25 -9.46
CA PHE A 493 8.61 3.35 -10.67
C PHE A 493 7.85 4.08 -11.79
N GLY A 494 8.60 4.51 -12.81
CA GLY A 494 8.03 5.12 -14.02
C GLY A 494 7.31 4.12 -14.92
N ASN A 495 7.18 4.44 -16.21
CA ASN A 495 6.50 3.64 -17.21
C ASN A 495 7.31 2.37 -17.54
N PRO A 496 6.81 1.17 -17.21
CA PRO A 496 7.54 -0.09 -17.35
C PRO A 496 7.60 -0.59 -18.80
N GLU A 497 6.94 0.09 -19.74
CA GLU A 497 7.03 -0.22 -21.16
C GLU A 497 8.34 0.29 -21.78
N LYS A 498 8.99 1.26 -21.11
CA LYS A 498 10.33 1.73 -21.47
C LYS A 498 11.36 0.72 -20.96
N PRO A 499 12.17 0.08 -21.82
CA PRO A 499 13.09 -0.99 -21.41
C PRO A 499 14.10 -0.60 -20.33
N GLU A 500 14.47 0.68 -20.29
CA GLU A 500 15.40 1.25 -19.33
C GLU A 500 14.78 1.43 -17.94
N ILE A 501 13.49 1.75 -17.86
CA ILE A 501 12.73 1.82 -16.60
C ILE A 501 12.42 0.41 -16.09
N PHE A 502 12.05 -0.51 -16.98
CA PHE A 502 11.84 -1.91 -16.58
C PHE A 502 13.12 -2.56 -16.05
N TRP A 503 14.28 -2.22 -16.61
CA TRP A 503 15.57 -2.65 -16.08
C TRP A 503 15.82 -2.14 -14.66
N GLN A 504 15.52 -0.87 -14.36
CA GLN A 504 15.62 -0.34 -12.99
C GLN A 504 14.74 -1.13 -12.02
N LEU A 505 13.49 -1.38 -12.39
CA LEU A 505 12.55 -2.18 -11.60
C LEU A 505 13.07 -3.59 -11.36
N GLU A 506 13.54 -4.27 -12.41
CA GLU A 506 14.08 -5.63 -12.31
C GLU A 506 15.30 -5.70 -11.38
N GLN A 507 16.25 -4.76 -11.53
CA GLN A 507 17.46 -4.73 -10.70
C GLN A 507 17.15 -4.37 -9.25
N ALA A 508 16.28 -3.39 -9.01
CA ALA A 508 15.84 -3.02 -7.66
C ALA A 508 15.15 -4.18 -6.94
N CYS A 509 14.22 -4.88 -7.60
CA CYS A 509 13.60 -6.08 -7.04
C CYS A 509 14.63 -7.18 -6.77
N ALA A 510 15.62 -7.37 -7.64
CA ALA A 510 16.67 -8.35 -7.41
C ALA A 510 17.51 -8.01 -6.17
N GLY A 511 17.85 -6.73 -5.97
CA GLY A 511 18.55 -6.25 -4.79
C GLY A 511 17.74 -6.44 -3.50
N VAL A 512 16.47 -6.03 -3.49
CA VAL A 512 15.55 -6.26 -2.36
C VAL A 512 15.50 -7.76 -2.01
N ALA A 513 15.32 -8.62 -3.03
CA ALA A 513 15.27 -10.07 -2.83
C ALA A 513 16.56 -10.63 -2.21
N GLU A 514 17.72 -10.14 -2.63
CA GLU A 514 19.03 -10.56 -2.11
C GLU A 514 19.21 -10.17 -0.64
N ALA A 515 18.94 -8.91 -0.30
CA ALA A 515 19.04 -8.45 1.08
C ALA A 515 18.06 -9.18 2.00
N CYS A 516 16.83 -9.42 1.56
CA CYS A 516 15.85 -10.19 2.33
C CYS A 516 16.30 -11.63 2.61
N ARG A 517 16.95 -12.29 1.63
CA ARG A 517 17.52 -13.64 1.85
C ARG A 517 18.68 -13.60 2.83
N ALA A 518 19.57 -12.61 2.71
CA ALA A 518 20.74 -12.47 3.58
C ALA A 518 20.35 -12.19 5.04
N LEU A 519 19.32 -11.37 5.25
CA LEU A 519 18.86 -10.94 6.58
C LEU A 519 17.75 -11.83 7.15
N ASN A 520 17.26 -12.81 6.39
CA ASN A 520 16.13 -13.66 6.75
C ASN A 520 14.86 -12.85 7.10
N THR A 521 14.59 -11.82 6.31
CA THR A 521 13.43 -10.92 6.41
C THR A 521 12.54 -11.11 5.19
N PRO A 522 11.69 -12.16 5.15
CA PRO A 522 10.84 -12.44 4.00
C PRO A 522 9.87 -11.29 3.72
N VAL A 523 9.44 -11.21 2.46
CA VAL A 523 8.41 -10.29 1.99
C VAL A 523 7.04 -10.90 2.24
N THR A 524 6.22 -10.27 3.07
CA THR A 524 4.89 -10.80 3.44
C THR A 524 3.75 -10.22 2.62
N GLY A 525 4.02 -9.14 1.88
CA GLY A 525 3.07 -8.46 1.01
C GLY A 525 3.64 -7.13 0.53
N GLY A 526 2.91 -6.42 -0.31
CA GLY A 526 3.36 -5.13 -0.81
C GLY A 526 2.41 -4.53 -1.83
N ASN A 527 2.85 -3.46 -2.46
CA ASN A 527 2.14 -2.73 -3.50
C ASN A 527 3.10 -2.32 -4.62
N VAL A 528 2.59 -2.12 -5.82
CA VAL A 528 3.36 -1.66 -6.97
C VAL A 528 2.62 -0.51 -7.63
N SER A 529 3.27 0.66 -7.64
CA SER A 529 2.86 1.83 -8.38
C SER A 529 3.80 2.05 -9.56
N LEU A 530 3.30 1.81 -10.78
CA LEU A 530 4.01 2.08 -12.02
C LEU A 530 3.48 3.38 -12.66
N TYR A 531 4.07 3.79 -13.77
CA TYR A 531 3.65 4.98 -14.53
C TYR A 531 3.80 6.32 -13.78
N ASN A 532 4.62 6.37 -12.72
CA ASN A 532 4.95 7.61 -12.02
C ASN A 532 5.90 8.48 -12.87
N GLU A 533 5.34 9.12 -13.90
CA GLU A 533 6.03 10.03 -14.82
C GLU A 533 5.19 11.27 -15.11
N THR A 534 5.86 12.41 -15.29
CA THR A 534 5.23 13.65 -15.78
C THR A 534 6.04 14.19 -16.94
N SER A 535 5.36 14.52 -18.04
CA SER A 535 5.99 15.07 -19.24
C SER A 535 7.15 14.21 -19.77
N GLY A 536 7.01 12.89 -19.69
CA GLY A 536 8.01 11.91 -20.14
C GLY A 536 9.25 11.76 -19.25
N LYS A 537 9.26 12.37 -18.06
CA LYS A 537 10.31 12.20 -17.05
C LYS A 537 9.80 11.34 -15.91
N ALA A 538 10.49 10.24 -15.66
CA ALA A 538 10.22 9.36 -14.52
C ALA A 538 10.76 9.93 -13.22
N ILE A 539 10.11 9.56 -12.12
CA ILE A 539 10.68 9.67 -10.78
C ILE A 539 12.00 8.89 -10.66
N ASN A 540 12.79 9.17 -9.62
CA ASN A 540 13.84 8.23 -9.22
C ASN A 540 13.17 6.89 -8.79
N PRO A 541 13.74 5.72 -9.15
CA PRO A 541 13.23 4.44 -8.72
C PRO A 541 13.18 4.36 -7.19
N THR A 542 12.04 4.00 -6.62
CA THR A 542 11.80 4.07 -5.17
C THR A 542 11.10 2.80 -4.66
N PRO A 543 11.85 1.68 -4.47
CA PRO A 543 11.37 0.49 -3.77
C PRO A 543 11.29 0.77 -2.26
N MET A 544 10.18 1.36 -1.82
CA MET A 544 9.99 1.70 -0.41
C MET A 544 9.90 0.44 0.44
N ILE A 545 10.65 0.35 1.54
CA ILE A 545 10.64 -0.81 2.43
C ILE A 545 10.02 -0.42 3.77
N GLY A 546 8.93 -1.08 4.14
CA GLY A 546 8.39 -1.08 5.50
C GLY A 546 8.84 -2.34 6.23
N MET A 547 9.44 -2.21 7.41
CA MET A 547 9.96 -3.35 8.16
C MET A 547 9.40 -3.38 9.58
N VAL A 548 9.07 -4.59 10.05
CA VAL A 548 8.71 -4.83 11.46
C VAL A 548 9.77 -5.69 12.15
N GLY A 549 9.94 -5.45 13.45
CA GLY A 549 10.83 -6.21 14.31
C GLY A 549 10.24 -6.50 15.69
N LEU A 550 10.82 -7.47 16.38
CA LEU A 550 10.39 -7.89 17.71
C LEU A 550 11.49 -7.65 18.74
N LEU A 551 11.09 -7.05 19.86
CA LEU A 551 11.88 -6.92 21.07
C LEU A 551 11.22 -7.79 22.15
N GLU A 552 11.89 -8.86 22.58
CA GLU A 552 11.32 -9.80 23.57
C GLU A 552 11.15 -9.16 24.97
N ASP A 553 12.03 -8.22 25.31
CA ASP A 553 12.00 -7.48 26.56
C ASP A 553 12.17 -5.97 26.33
N LEU A 554 11.08 -5.24 26.55
CA LEU A 554 11.01 -3.78 26.50
C LEU A 554 12.01 -3.08 27.42
N SER A 555 12.52 -3.75 28.46
CA SER A 555 13.56 -3.17 29.34
C SER A 555 14.87 -2.90 28.59
N LEU A 556 15.08 -3.59 27.46
CA LEU A 556 16.28 -3.50 26.62
C LEU A 556 16.14 -2.48 25.48
N VAL A 557 15.03 -1.73 25.43
CA VAL A 557 14.81 -0.74 24.37
C VAL A 557 15.92 0.32 24.35
N LEU A 558 16.47 0.55 23.16
CA LEU A 558 17.49 1.56 22.92
C LEU A 558 16.85 2.84 22.36
N LYS A 559 17.46 3.99 22.66
CA LYS A 559 17.04 5.31 22.21
C LYS A 559 18.27 6.09 21.75
N ASN A 560 18.09 6.96 20.77
CA ASN A 560 19.15 7.76 20.13
C ASN A 560 19.67 8.95 20.98
N GLN A 561 19.72 8.80 22.32
CA GLN A 561 20.12 9.88 23.24
C GLN A 561 21.35 9.47 24.06
N ILE A 562 22.36 10.34 24.08
CA ILE A 562 23.48 10.26 25.04
C ILE A 562 22.91 10.58 26.42
N ARG A 563 22.96 9.62 27.35
CA ARG A 563 22.20 9.71 28.61
C ARG A 563 22.97 10.44 29.69
N SER A 564 24.29 10.41 29.66
CA SER A 564 25.11 10.96 30.74
C SER A 564 26.52 11.36 30.28
N PRO A 565 27.13 12.39 30.90
CA PRO A 565 28.54 12.68 30.70
C PRO A 565 29.42 11.47 31.04
N GLY A 566 30.47 11.24 30.25
CA GLY A 566 31.40 10.13 30.46
C GLY A 566 31.03 8.83 29.72
N GLU A 567 29.91 8.79 29.00
CA GLU A 567 29.63 7.69 28.06
C GLU A 567 30.68 7.64 26.94
N GLN A 568 31.00 6.42 26.52
CA GLN A 568 31.95 6.15 25.43
C GLN A 568 31.19 5.93 24.13
N LEU A 569 31.55 6.69 23.09
CA LEU A 569 30.98 6.55 21.75
C LEU A 569 31.86 5.62 20.91
N TYR A 570 31.23 4.62 20.29
CA TYR A 570 31.88 3.66 19.42
C TYR A 570 31.27 3.71 18.03
N LEU A 571 32.09 3.55 17.01
CA LEU A 571 31.66 3.33 15.62
C LEU A 571 31.89 1.86 15.27
N VAL A 572 30.85 1.18 14.80
CA VAL A 572 30.95 -0.17 14.23
C VAL A 572 31.07 -0.03 12.72
N GLY A 573 32.18 -0.49 12.15
CA GLY A 573 32.51 -0.31 10.74
C GLY A 573 33.73 0.58 10.54
N GLU A 574 33.91 1.09 9.32
CA GLU A 574 35.03 1.95 8.96
C GLU A 574 34.66 3.44 9.09
N PRO A 575 35.57 4.30 9.57
CA PRO A 575 35.32 5.74 9.70
C PRO A 575 35.34 6.48 8.36
N GLU A 576 35.94 5.87 7.33
CA GLU A 576 36.03 6.42 5.99
C GLU A 576 34.76 6.03 5.21
N GLY A 577 33.97 7.03 4.82
CA GLY A 577 32.77 6.84 4.01
C GLY A 577 33.01 7.19 2.53
N GLU A 578 32.02 6.91 1.70
CA GLU A 578 32.04 7.26 0.28
C GLU A 578 31.20 8.53 0.00
N LEU A 579 31.61 9.31 -1.00
CA LEU A 579 30.87 10.52 -1.41
C LEU A 579 29.79 10.24 -2.46
N ALA A 580 29.83 9.09 -3.12
CA ALA A 580 28.91 8.72 -4.19
C ALA A 580 27.46 8.74 -3.70
N GLY A 581 26.60 9.54 -4.35
CA GLY A 581 25.20 9.68 -3.97
C GLY A 581 24.94 10.35 -2.61
N SER A 582 25.95 10.90 -1.94
CA SER A 582 25.77 11.62 -0.68
C SER A 582 25.00 12.93 -0.85
N GLU A 583 24.32 13.40 0.20
CA GLU A 583 23.75 14.76 0.23
C GLU A 583 24.85 15.84 0.10
N TYR A 584 26.06 15.55 0.58
CA TYR A 584 27.21 16.43 0.39
C TYR A 584 27.48 16.68 -1.09
N LEU A 585 27.61 15.61 -1.88
CA LEU A 585 27.87 15.71 -3.32
C LEU A 585 26.73 16.45 -4.04
N ALA A 586 25.48 16.15 -3.69
CA ALA A 586 24.30 16.74 -4.33
C ALA A 586 24.14 18.25 -4.06
N MET A 587 24.57 18.73 -2.88
CA MET A 587 24.36 20.11 -2.46
C MET A 587 25.57 21.02 -2.62
N VAL A 588 26.77 20.52 -2.32
CA VAL A 588 27.96 21.37 -2.09
C VAL A 588 28.87 21.38 -3.31
N GLU A 589 28.88 20.30 -4.09
CA GLU A 589 29.86 20.08 -5.16
C GLU A 589 29.30 20.28 -6.58
N GLN A 590 28.10 20.86 -6.73
CA GLN A 590 27.41 21.08 -8.01
C GLN A 590 28.29 21.66 -9.13
#